data_AF-M5DR89-F1
#
_entry.id   AF-M5DR89-F1
#
_cell.length_a   1.000
_cell.length_b   1.000
_cell.length_c   1.000
_cell.angle_alpha   90.00
_cell.angle_beta   90.00
_cell.angle_gamma   90.00
#
_symmetry.space_group_name_H-M   'P 1'
#
loop_
_entity.id
_entity.type
_entity.pdbx_description
1 polymer ?
#
loop_
_entity_poly.entity_id
_entity_poly.type
_entity_poly.pdbx_seq_one_letter_code
_entity_poly.pdbx_strand_id
1 'polypeptide(L)'
;MSIQPEDRTTMDLFSPSRPGRPRSNPYDRVQQSRYNKRSQRMRDKQSGFHRLEVKLQADVVARVDEAAEELGLARADIINEALRQWLHM
;
A
#
# COMPACT_ATOMS: atom_id res chain seq x y z
N MET A 1 39.86 33.92 3.62
CA MET A 1 39.62 32.47 3.69
C MET A 1 38.71 32.11 2.52
N SER A 2 39.29 31.65 1.40
CA SER A 2 38.55 31.29 0.20
C SER A 2 37.77 30.00 0.48
N ILE A 3 36.45 30.06 0.43
CA ILE A 3 35.58 28.88 0.55
C ILE A 3 35.73 28.13 -0.76
N GLN A 4 36.41 26.98 -0.74
CA GLN A 4 36.49 26.13 -1.91
C GLN A 4 35.08 25.57 -2.19
N PRO A 5 34.55 25.73 -3.40
CA PRO A 5 33.28 25.10 -3.76
C PRO A 5 33.50 23.59 -3.72
N GLU A 6 32.80 22.91 -2.82
CA GLU A 6 32.87 21.45 -2.76
C GLU A 6 32.56 20.85 -4.13
N ASP A 7 33.54 20.13 -4.67
CA ASP A 7 33.46 19.43 -5.95
C ASP A 7 32.40 18.33 -5.85
N ARG A 8 31.16 18.68 -6.21
CA ARG A 8 29.99 17.77 -6.17
C ARG A 8 30.05 16.66 -7.22
N THR A 9 31.03 16.72 -8.13
CA THR A 9 31.18 15.81 -9.26
C THR A 9 32.14 14.65 -8.99
N THR A 10 33.08 14.81 -8.06
CA THR A 10 33.99 13.72 -7.68
C THR A 10 33.28 12.80 -6.67
N MET A 11 33.00 11.57 -7.09
CA MET A 11 32.52 10.51 -6.20
C MET A 11 33.57 10.30 -5.11
N ASP A 12 33.22 10.59 -3.85
CA ASP A 12 34.11 10.41 -2.71
C ASP A 12 34.38 8.91 -2.48
N LEU A 13 35.53 8.45 -2.98
CA LEU A 13 36.00 7.07 -2.87
C LEU A 13 36.40 6.68 -1.43
N PHE A 14 36.54 7.66 -0.53
CA PHE A 14 36.94 7.45 0.86
C PHE A 14 35.76 7.58 1.84
N SER A 15 34.58 7.96 1.35
CA SER A 15 33.35 7.98 2.15
C SER A 15 32.99 6.56 2.61
N PRO A 16 32.74 6.33 3.91
CA PRO A 16 32.29 5.04 4.39
C PRO A 16 30.96 4.67 3.71
N SER A 17 30.81 3.42 3.30
CA SER A 17 29.59 2.91 2.68
C SER A 17 28.41 3.22 3.60
N ARG A 18 27.41 3.95 3.10
CA ARG A 18 26.19 4.18 3.89
C ARG A 18 25.65 2.83 4.35
N PRO A 19 25.34 2.64 5.65
CA PRO A 19 24.76 1.40 6.13
C PRO A 19 23.57 1.05 5.24
N GLY A 20 23.67 -0.09 4.54
CA GLY A 20 22.58 -0.57 3.70
C GLY A 20 21.34 -0.85 4.53
N ARG A 21 20.21 -1.10 3.87
CA ARG A 21 19.01 -1.58 4.57
C ARG A 21 19.41 -2.85 5.34
N PRO A 22 19.13 -2.93 6.67
CA PRO A 22 19.41 -4.12 7.45
C PRO A 22 18.87 -5.36 6.73
N ARG A 23 19.71 -6.39 6.61
CA ARG A 23 19.39 -7.60 5.86
C ARG A 23 18.20 -8.36 6.46
N SER A 24 17.96 -8.19 7.76
CA SER A 24 16.80 -8.70 8.50
C SER A 24 16.02 -7.56 9.15
N ASN A 25 14.71 -7.77 9.34
CA ASN A 25 13.88 -6.86 10.11
C ASN A 25 14.26 -7.00 11.61
N PRO A 26 14.40 -5.91 12.37
CA PRO A 26 14.65 -5.98 13.83
C PRO A 26 13.49 -6.60 14.62
N TYR A 27 12.29 -6.68 14.04
CA TYR A 27 11.12 -7.28 14.67
C TYR A 27 10.93 -8.74 14.27
N ASP A 28 10.41 -9.54 15.21
CA ASP A 28 9.89 -10.86 14.90
C ASP A 28 8.70 -10.78 13.90
N ARG A 29 8.46 -11.86 13.15
CA ARG A 29 7.48 -11.93 12.06
C ARG A 29 6.07 -11.50 12.50
N VAL A 30 5.67 -11.86 13.72
CA VAL A 30 4.34 -11.49 14.25
C VAL A 30 4.25 -9.98 14.45
N GLN A 31 5.27 -9.38 15.05
CA GLN A 31 5.35 -7.94 15.29
C GLN A 31 5.46 -7.17 13.96
N GLN A 32 6.30 -7.64 13.05
CA GLN A 32 6.45 -7.08 11.71
C GLN A 32 5.11 -7.09 10.95
N SER A 33 4.35 -8.18 10.98
CA SER A 33 3.03 -8.26 10.33
C SER A 33 2.05 -7.23 10.89
N ARG A 34 2.04 -7.05 12.23
CA ARG A 34 1.20 -6.03 12.89
C ARG A 34 1.58 -4.62 12.47
N TYR A 35 2.88 -4.32 12.43
CA TYR A 35 3.38 -3.01 12.01
C TYR A 35 3.03 -2.73 10.55
N ASN A 36 3.31 -3.67 9.65
CA ASN A 36 3.00 -3.55 8.23
C ASN A 36 1.50 -3.31 7.98
N LYS A 37 0.62 -4.05 8.67
CA LYS A 37 -0.83 -3.84 8.59
C LYS A 37 -1.25 -2.46 9.09
N ARG A 38 -0.62 -1.96 10.17
CA ARG A 38 -0.89 -0.60 10.67
C ARG A 38 -0.46 0.47 9.66
N SER A 39 0.75 0.34 9.10
CA SER A 39 1.25 1.26 8.07
C SER A 39 0.41 1.22 6.79
N GLN A 40 -0.10 0.04 6.39
CA GLN A 40 -1.05 -0.08 5.27
C GLN A 40 -2.31 0.75 5.55
N ARG A 41 -2.97 0.52 6.70
CA ARG A 41 -4.18 1.25 7.09
C ARG A 41 -3.96 2.77 7.16
N MET A 42 -2.80 3.21 7.64
CA MET A 42 -2.46 4.64 7.69
C MET A 42 -2.31 5.23 6.30
N ARG A 43 -1.67 4.52 5.37
CA ARG A 43 -1.55 4.95 3.96
C ARG A 43 -2.91 5.00 3.29
N ASP A 44 -3.72 3.96 3.44
CA ASP A 44 -5.07 3.91 2.86
C ASP A 44 -5.91 5.10 3.33
N LYS A 45 -5.88 5.40 4.64
CA LYS A 45 -6.57 6.56 5.22
C LYS A 45 -6.05 7.89 4.65
N GLN A 46 -4.74 8.06 4.50
CA GLN A 46 -4.13 9.26 3.91
C GLN A 46 -4.53 9.44 2.44
N SER A 47 -4.71 8.34 1.70
CA SER A 47 -5.21 8.33 0.33
C SER A 47 -6.74 8.46 0.22
N GLY A 48 -7.45 8.67 1.33
CA GLY A 48 -8.91 8.85 1.35
C GLY A 48 -9.72 7.56 1.32
N PHE A 49 -9.08 6.39 1.33
CA PHE A 49 -9.78 5.11 1.37
C PHE A 49 -10.34 4.83 2.76
N HIS A 50 -11.62 4.43 2.80
CA HIS A 50 -12.32 4.05 4.02
C HIS A 50 -12.77 2.60 3.91
N ARG A 51 -12.62 1.84 5.00
CA ARG A 51 -13.04 0.43 5.06
C ARG A 51 -14.49 0.35 5.52
N LEU A 52 -15.34 -0.20 4.65
CA LEU A 52 -16.73 -0.50 4.95
C LEU A 52 -16.84 -1.99 5.32
N GLU A 53 -17.47 -2.31 6.45
CA GLU A 53 -17.78 -3.69 6.85
C GLU A 53 -19.30 -3.88 6.78
N VAL A 54 -19.77 -4.82 5.95
CA VAL A 54 -21.20 -5.06 5.69
C VAL A 54 -21.48 -6.55 5.77
N LYS A 55 -22.65 -6.90 6.32
CA LYS A 55 -23.18 -8.26 6.29
C LYS A 55 -24.10 -8.41 5.08
N LEU A 56 -23.76 -9.32 4.18
CA LEU A 56 -24.55 -9.65 3.00
C LEU A 56 -24.98 -11.12 3.07
N GLN A 57 -26.04 -11.47 2.36
CA GLN A 57 -26.42 -12.87 2.18
C GLN A 57 -25.36 -13.60 1.33
N ALA A 58 -25.19 -14.90 1.56
CA ALA A 58 -24.11 -15.69 0.95
C ALA A 58 -24.27 -15.82 -0.57
N ASP A 59 -25.50 -15.91 -1.04
CA ASP A 59 -25.87 -15.94 -2.47
C ASP A 59 -25.48 -14.64 -3.19
N VAL A 60 -25.68 -13.49 -2.54
CA VAL A 60 -25.24 -12.18 -3.08
C VAL A 60 -23.72 -12.15 -3.21
N VAL A 61 -22.98 -12.61 -2.19
CA VAL A 61 -21.51 -12.65 -2.24
C VAL A 61 -21.02 -13.57 -3.35
N ALA A 62 -21.63 -14.76 -3.50
CA ALA A 62 -21.29 -15.70 -4.56
C ALA A 62 -21.51 -15.09 -5.96
N ARG A 63 -22.63 -14.39 -6.17
CA ARG A 63 -22.91 -13.73 -7.45
C ARG A 63 -21.90 -12.61 -7.77
N VAL A 64 -21.46 -11.87 -6.75
CA VAL A 64 -20.43 -10.83 -6.93
C VAL A 64 -19.08 -11.46 -7.29
N ASP A 65 -18.76 -12.62 -6.73
CA ASP A 65 -17.54 -13.36 -7.07
C ASP A 65 -17.55 -13.88 -8.51
N GLU A 66 -18.67 -14.46 -8.95
CA GLU A 66 -18.86 -14.88 -10.35
C GLU A 66 -18.66 -13.69 -11.31
N ALA A 67 -19.31 -12.56 -11.04
CA ALA A 67 -19.17 -11.35 -11.85
C ALA A 67 -17.73 -10.80 -11.85
N ALA A 68 -17.00 -10.94 -10.74
CA ALA A 68 -15.60 -10.57 -10.63
C ALA A 68 -14.68 -11.42 -11.49
N GLU A 69 -14.91 -12.73 -11.52
CA GLU A 69 -14.18 -13.64 -12.38
C GLU A 69 -14.47 -13.38 -13.86
N GLU A 70 -15.74 -13.19 -14.23
CA GLU A 70 -16.15 -12.92 -15.62
C GLU A 70 -15.54 -11.62 -16.18
N LEU A 71 -15.46 -10.57 -15.35
CA LEU A 71 -14.90 -9.28 -15.73
C LEU A 71 -13.38 -9.18 -15.53
N GLY A 72 -12.76 -10.17 -14.89
CA GLY A 72 -11.34 -10.15 -14.54
C GLY A 72 -10.97 -9.02 -13.56
N LEU A 73 -11.91 -8.61 -12.70
CA LEU A 73 -11.75 -7.50 -11.76
C LEU A 73 -11.65 -8.02 -10.32
N ALA A 74 -11.04 -7.24 -9.42
CA ALA A 74 -11.10 -7.57 -8.00
C ALA A 74 -12.51 -7.28 -7.46
N ARG A 75 -12.94 -8.07 -6.48
CA ARG A 75 -14.23 -7.89 -5.78
C ARG A 75 -14.46 -6.44 -5.32
N ALA A 76 -13.41 -5.79 -4.82
CA ALA A 76 -13.48 -4.41 -4.34
C ALA A 76 -13.78 -3.40 -5.47
N ASP A 77 -13.27 -3.66 -6.68
CA ASP A 77 -13.41 -2.77 -7.82
C ASP A 77 -14.85 -2.79 -8.34
N ILE A 78 -15.44 -3.99 -8.49
CA ILE A 78 -16.83 -4.14 -8.92
C ILE A 78 -17.80 -3.50 -7.93
N ILE A 79 -17.58 -3.71 -6.62
CA ILE A 79 -18.42 -3.08 -5.60
C ILE A 79 -18.31 -1.56 -5.67
N ASN A 80 -17.11 -1.02 -5.90
CA ASN A 80 -16.91 0.42 -6.05
C ASN A 80 -17.64 0.97 -7.27
N GLU A 81 -17.50 0.31 -8.43
CA GLU A 81 -18.14 0.73 -9.68
C GLU A 81 -19.67 0.64 -9.59
N ALA A 82 -20.20 -0.44 -9.02
CA ALA A 82 -21.64 -0.58 -8.80
C ALA A 82 -22.19 0.52 -7.88
N LEU A 83 -21.47 0.86 -6.81
CA LEU A 83 -21.85 1.95 -5.91
C LEU A 83 -21.79 3.32 -6.60
N ARG A 84 -20.75 3.57 -7.41
CA ARG A 84 -20.63 4.81 -8.20
C ARG A 84 -21.78 4.97 -9.18
N GLN A 85 -22.08 3.91 -9.93
CA GLN A 85 -23.20 3.88 -10.87
C GLN A 85 -24.53 4.14 -10.15
N TRP A 86 -24.77 3.49 -9.01
CA TRP A 86 -25.99 3.67 -8.22
C TRP A 86 -26.12 5.08 -7.63
N LEU A 87 -25.01 5.67 -7.19
CA LEU A 87 -24.96 7.03 -6.61
C LEU A 87 -24.85 8.13 -7.68
N HIS A 88 -24.81 7.77 -8.97
CA HIS A 88 -24.62 8.68 -10.09
C HIS A 88 -23.31 9.51 -9.97
N MET A 89 -22.22 8.86 -9.57
CA MET A 89 -20.86 9.42 -9.45
C MET A 89 -19.92 8.85 -10.50
#